data_AF-A0A9X6Y6Y2-F1
#
_entry.id   AF-A0A9X6Y6Y2-F1
#
_cell.length_a   1.000
_cell.length_b   1.000
_cell.length_c   1.000
_cell.angle_alpha   90.00
_cell.angle_beta   90.00
_cell.angle_gamma   90.00
#
_symmetry.space_group_name_H-M   'P 1'
#
loop_
_entity.id
_entity.type
_entity.pdbx_description
1 polymer ?
#
loop_
_entity_poly.entity_id
_entity_poly.type
_entity_poly.pdbx_seq_one_letter_code
_entity_poly.pdbx_strand_id
1 'polypeptide(L)'
;MFFKDKNVLIIGGTGTIGKSILSNVLQEKPKVVRVFSRSEYNQFLLQEEFRDKNRNIRYLIGDIRNYDRVFSAMENIDYVFHVAAMKHVSFCEYNPFEAVLTNIFGTQNVIKAAIAQKVKKVVFTSSDKAISPTNNYGATKLTAERLITSAEYSKGSSETTFTSVRFGNVMGSRGSVIPLFENQIKENQKITVTDLSMSRFMMTLNQATMLT
;
A
#
# COMPACT_ATOMS: atom_id res chain seq x y z
N MET A 1 -7.97 -6.24 21.85
CA MET A 1 -7.31 -5.56 20.72
C MET A 1 -6.46 -6.59 19.99
N PHE A 2 -6.57 -6.63 18.67
CA PHE A 2 -5.97 -7.63 17.79
C PHE A 2 -4.44 -7.44 17.61
N PHE A 3 -3.97 -6.19 17.55
CA PHE A 3 -2.55 -5.88 17.32
C PHE A 3 -1.72 -5.72 18.60
N LYS A 4 -2.32 -5.92 19.77
CA LYS A 4 -1.64 -5.78 21.07
C LYS A 4 -0.40 -6.68 21.13
N ASP A 5 0.76 -6.07 21.39
CA ASP A 5 2.08 -6.71 21.50
C ASP A 5 2.52 -7.53 20.25
N LYS A 6 1.95 -7.23 19.08
CA LYS A 6 2.32 -7.84 17.79
C LYS A 6 3.34 -7.00 17.02
N ASN A 7 4.05 -7.63 16.11
CA ASN A 7 5.00 -7.00 15.21
C ASN A 7 4.35 -6.78 13.84
N VAL A 8 4.25 -5.52 13.39
CA VAL A 8 3.54 -5.16 12.15
C VAL A 8 4.48 -4.50 11.16
N LEU A 9 4.38 -4.84 9.87
CA LEU A 9 5.07 -4.17 8.77
C LEU A 9 4.07 -3.51 7.84
N ILE A 10 4.26 -2.22 7.56
CA ILE A 10 3.47 -1.45 6.60
C ILE A 10 4.37 -1.08 5.43
N ILE A 11 4.26 -1.84 4.34
CA ILE A 11 4.95 -1.61 3.08
C ILE A 11 4.20 -0.52 2.31
N GLY A 12 4.87 0.60 2.04
CA GLY A 12 4.23 1.82 1.55
C GLY A 12 3.68 2.72 2.67
N GLY A 13 4.18 2.57 3.90
CA GLY A 13 3.66 3.24 5.09
C GLY A 13 3.71 4.78 5.09
N THR A 14 4.49 5.42 4.22
CA THR A 14 4.52 6.89 4.06
C THR A 14 3.41 7.43 3.14
N GLY A 15 2.65 6.57 2.47
CA GLY A 15 1.50 6.98 1.64
C GLY A 15 0.26 7.31 2.45
N THR A 16 -0.76 7.92 1.81
CA THR A 16 -2.00 8.33 2.50
C THR A 16 -2.65 7.20 3.31
N ILE A 17 -2.83 6.04 2.68
CA ILE A 17 -3.47 4.88 3.32
C ILE A 17 -2.53 4.27 4.36
N GLY A 18 -1.24 4.13 4.03
CA GLY A 18 -0.21 3.63 4.95
C GLY A 18 -0.12 4.40 6.26
N LYS A 19 -0.16 5.75 6.21
CA LYS A 19 -0.17 6.60 7.42
C LYS A 19 -1.45 6.41 8.24
N SER A 20 -2.59 6.26 7.58
CA SER A 20 -3.86 6.04 8.29
C SER A 20 -3.88 4.67 8.98
N ILE A 21 -3.40 3.61 8.33
CA ILE A 21 -3.21 2.29 8.94
C ILE A 21 -2.25 2.39 10.13
N LEU A 22 -1.10 3.06 9.97
CA LEU A 22 -0.12 3.26 11.04
C LEU A 22 -0.77 3.86 12.29
N SER A 23 -1.50 4.97 12.17
CA SER A 23 -2.16 5.64 13.30
C SER A 23 -3.20 4.77 13.99
N ASN A 24 -3.96 3.95 13.24
CA ASN A 24 -4.98 3.06 13.81
C ASN A 24 -4.34 1.86 14.51
N VAL A 25 -3.36 1.20 13.87
CA VAL A 25 -2.63 0.08 14.45
C VAL A 25 -1.92 0.50 15.75
N LEU A 26 -1.34 1.71 15.79
CA LEU A 26 -0.65 2.21 16.99
C LEU A 26 -1.57 2.38 18.22
N GLN A 27 -2.86 2.66 18.02
CA GLN A 27 -3.83 2.78 19.13
C GLN A 27 -4.01 1.45 19.86
N GLU A 28 -3.77 0.33 19.19
CA GLU A 28 -3.86 -1.01 19.76
C GLU A 28 -2.60 -1.46 20.53
N LYS A 29 -1.60 -0.58 20.67
CA LYS A 29 -0.35 -0.80 21.42
C LYS A 29 0.43 -2.04 20.93
N PRO A 30 0.82 -2.10 19.65
CA PRO A 30 1.66 -3.16 19.11
C PRO A 30 3.06 -3.11 19.73
N LYS A 31 3.79 -4.22 19.64
CA LYS A 31 5.19 -4.28 20.09
C LYS A 31 6.10 -3.43 19.21
N VAL A 32 5.91 -3.49 17.89
CA VAL A 32 6.60 -2.63 16.93
C VAL A 32 5.78 -2.47 15.65
N VAL A 33 5.82 -1.29 15.05
CA VAL A 33 5.36 -1.05 13.68
C VAL A 33 6.54 -0.61 12.82
N ARG A 34 6.84 -1.36 11.76
CA ARG A 34 7.85 -1.02 10.77
C ARG A 34 7.19 -0.30 9.60
N VAL A 35 7.66 0.90 9.29
CA VAL A 35 7.31 1.64 8.08
C VAL A 35 8.37 1.38 7.03
N PHE A 36 7.96 0.83 5.88
CA PHE A 36 8.87 0.52 4.77
C PHE A 36 8.52 1.37 3.54
N SER A 37 9.45 2.20 3.09
CA SER A 37 9.30 3.01 1.88
C SER A 37 10.65 3.51 1.35
N ARG A 38 10.67 4.04 0.13
CA ARG A 38 11.92 4.41 -0.58
C ARG A 38 12.44 5.80 -0.25
N SER A 39 11.54 6.75 -0.07
CA SER A 39 11.90 8.17 0.01
C SER A 39 12.18 8.55 1.45
N GLU A 40 13.45 8.83 1.73
CA GLU A 40 13.91 9.31 3.04
C GLU A 40 13.20 10.58 3.48
N TYR A 41 12.96 11.52 2.56
CA TYR A 41 12.25 12.76 2.87
C TYR A 41 10.83 12.51 3.40
N ASN A 42 10.09 11.59 2.77
CA ASN A 42 8.76 11.25 3.28
C ASN A 42 8.82 10.50 4.63
N GLN A 43 9.88 9.73 4.91
CA GLN A 43 10.08 9.12 6.22
C GLN A 43 10.47 10.16 7.28
N PHE A 44 11.31 11.13 6.93
CA PHE A 44 11.68 12.25 7.80
C PHE A 44 10.44 13.06 8.21
N LEU A 45 9.61 13.46 7.24
CA LEU A 45 8.34 14.15 7.53
C LEU A 45 7.44 13.33 8.47
N LEU A 46 7.34 12.02 8.23
CA LEU A 46 6.57 11.12 9.08
C LEU A 46 7.17 10.99 10.48
N GLN A 47 8.50 10.94 10.59
CA GLN A 47 9.21 10.83 11.84
C GLN A 47 8.99 12.08 12.71
N GLU A 48 9.05 13.27 12.12
CA GLU A 48 8.73 14.52 12.82
C GLU A 48 7.24 14.58 13.23
N GLU A 49 6.31 14.10 12.39
CA GLU A 49 4.86 14.05 12.71
C GLU A 49 4.55 13.15 13.93
N PHE A 50 5.39 12.15 14.21
CA PHE A 50 5.22 11.15 15.27
C PHE A 50 6.24 11.25 16.41
N ARG A 51 7.06 12.30 16.45
CA ARG A 51 8.19 12.46 17.38
C ARG A 51 7.83 12.20 18.84
N ASP A 52 6.70 12.73 19.30
CA ASP A 52 6.24 12.61 20.69
C ASP A 52 5.17 11.54 20.90
N LYS A 53 4.68 10.92 19.82
CA LYS A 53 3.46 10.10 19.86
C LYS A 53 3.73 8.64 20.19
N ASN A 54 4.82 8.04 19.72
CA ASN A 54 5.07 6.60 19.91
C ASN A 54 6.52 6.17 19.58
N ARG A 55 7.22 5.59 20.56
CA ARG A 55 8.60 5.10 20.42
C ARG A 55 8.74 3.73 19.74
N ASN A 56 7.63 3.05 19.46
CA ASN A 56 7.60 1.70 18.87
C ASN A 56 7.51 1.69 17.34
N ILE A 57 7.83 2.79 16.67
CA ILE A 57 7.91 2.88 15.20
C ILE A 57 9.37 2.68 14.75
N ARG A 58 9.57 1.89 13.69
CA ARG A 58 10.87 1.76 13.01
C ARG A 58 10.73 2.17 11.56
N TYR A 59 11.65 3.00 11.09
CA TYR A 59 11.67 3.54 9.73
C TYR A 59 12.71 2.79 8.90
N LEU A 60 12.26 2.04 7.89
CA LEU A 60 13.11 1.21 7.04
C LEU A 60 13.08 1.77 5.63
N ILE A 61 14.21 2.30 5.16
CA ILE A 61 14.38 2.66 3.76
C ILE A 61 14.51 1.39 2.93
N GLY A 62 13.71 1.25 1.87
CA GLY A 62 13.78 0.09 0.98
C GLY A 62 12.79 0.13 -0.18
N ASP A 63 13.05 -0.72 -1.17
CA ASP A 63 12.20 -0.92 -2.35
C ASP A 63 11.70 -2.37 -2.38
N ILE A 64 10.41 -2.57 -2.67
CA ILE A 64 9.81 -3.89 -2.82
C ILE A 64 10.38 -4.68 -4.01
N ARG A 65 11.02 -3.99 -4.96
CA ARG A 65 11.76 -4.60 -6.06
C ARG A 65 13.03 -5.31 -5.58
N ASN A 66 13.54 -5.01 -4.39
CA ASN A 66 14.70 -5.69 -3.80
C ASN A 66 14.21 -6.74 -2.79
N TYR A 67 14.28 -8.02 -3.19
CA TYR A 67 13.84 -9.15 -2.36
C TYR A 67 14.56 -9.20 -1.01
N ASP A 68 15.89 -9.09 -0.97
CA ASP A 68 16.67 -9.22 0.28
C ASP A 68 16.30 -8.12 1.28
N ARG A 69 15.99 -6.93 0.77
CA ARG A 69 15.54 -5.82 1.59
C ARG A 69 14.14 -6.03 2.15
N VAL A 70 13.22 -6.62 1.37
CA VAL A 70 11.89 -7.02 1.84
C VAL A 70 12.00 -8.15 2.86
N PHE A 71 12.84 -9.14 2.59
CA PHE A 71 13.10 -10.29 3.46
C PHE A 71 13.58 -9.88 4.84
N SER A 72 14.58 -9.00 4.92
CA SER A 72 15.06 -8.46 6.20
C SER A 72 14.03 -7.57 6.89
N ALA A 73 13.23 -6.80 6.15
CA ALA A 73 12.14 -6.00 6.73
C ALA A 73 11.03 -6.85 7.37
N MET A 74 10.86 -8.09 6.92
CA MET A 74 9.88 -9.06 7.43
C MET A 74 10.39 -9.95 8.58
N GLU A 75 11.65 -9.79 9.00
CA GLU A 75 12.21 -10.58 10.10
C GLU A 75 11.34 -10.48 11.36
N ASN A 76 10.80 -11.62 11.81
CA ASN A 76 9.95 -11.73 13.01
C ASN A 76 8.70 -10.81 12.99
N ILE A 77 8.11 -10.57 11.81
CA ILE A 77 6.84 -9.84 11.66
C ILE A 77 5.64 -10.79 11.74
N ASP A 78 4.61 -10.40 12.47
CA ASP A 78 3.33 -11.14 12.52
C ASP A 78 2.44 -10.79 11.32
N TYR A 79 2.28 -9.49 11.02
CA TYR A 79 1.30 -8.99 10.04
C TYR A 79 1.93 -8.01 9.06
N VAL A 80 1.59 -8.17 7.78
CA VAL A 80 2.07 -7.31 6.69
C VAL A 80 0.89 -6.64 5.99
N PHE A 81 0.95 -5.32 5.88
CA PHE A 81 0.12 -4.53 4.99
C PHE A 81 0.93 -4.15 3.74
N HIS A 82 0.58 -4.70 2.58
CA HIS A 82 1.21 -4.38 1.30
C HIS A 82 0.43 -3.31 0.54
N VAL A 83 0.79 -2.05 0.80
CA VAL A 83 0.12 -0.84 0.29
C VAL A 83 0.97 -0.12 -0.78
N ALA A 84 2.22 -0.55 -1.00
CA ALA A 84 3.10 0.06 -1.99
C ALA A 84 2.70 -0.32 -3.43
N ALA A 85 2.49 0.68 -4.28
CA ALA A 85 2.23 0.51 -5.70
C ALA A 85 2.48 1.79 -6.50
N MET A 86 2.72 1.66 -7.80
CA MET A 86 2.43 2.74 -8.75
C MET A 86 0.93 2.75 -9.01
N LYS A 87 0.27 3.86 -8.70
CA LYS A 87 -1.21 3.96 -8.70
C LYS A 87 -1.82 4.87 -9.76
N HIS A 88 -1.01 5.69 -10.42
CA HIS A 88 -1.51 6.65 -11.39
C HIS A 88 -1.63 5.99 -12.75
N VAL A 89 -2.82 6.01 -13.32
CA VAL A 89 -3.12 5.39 -14.62
C VAL A 89 -2.18 5.92 -15.70
N SER A 90 -2.11 7.24 -15.88
CA SER A 90 -1.22 7.86 -16.89
C SER A 90 0.23 7.44 -16.73
N PHE A 91 0.80 7.52 -15.52
CA PHE A 91 2.19 7.11 -15.30
C PHE A 91 2.43 5.62 -15.60
N CYS A 92 1.45 4.75 -15.34
CA CYS A 92 1.58 3.32 -15.65
C CYS A 92 1.40 3.01 -17.13
N GLU A 93 0.73 3.87 -17.91
CA GLU A 93 0.71 3.76 -19.38
C GLU A 93 2.03 4.25 -19.98
N TYR A 94 2.53 5.40 -19.52
CA TYR A 94 3.79 5.97 -20.01
C TYR A 94 5.03 5.19 -19.57
N ASN A 95 4.99 4.53 -18.39
CA ASN A 95 6.10 3.78 -17.81
C ASN A 95 5.66 2.35 -17.45
N PRO A 96 5.28 1.53 -18.44
CA PRO A 96 4.54 0.30 -18.17
C PRO A 96 5.40 -0.76 -17.49
N PHE A 97 6.68 -0.86 -17.84
CA PHE A 97 7.58 -1.82 -17.23
C PHE A 97 7.88 -1.47 -15.75
N GLU A 98 7.93 -0.18 -15.41
CA GLU A 98 8.06 0.27 -14.02
C GLU A 98 6.85 -0.14 -13.16
N ALA A 99 5.65 -0.11 -13.76
CA ALA A 99 4.44 -0.62 -13.13
C ALA A 99 4.51 -2.14 -12.93
N VAL A 100 5.04 -2.91 -13.90
CA VAL A 100 5.29 -4.36 -13.74
C VAL A 100 6.25 -4.62 -12.59
N LEU A 101 7.40 -3.94 -12.55
CA LEU A 101 8.41 -4.13 -11.50
C LEU A 101 7.86 -3.83 -10.11
N THR A 102 7.06 -2.78 -9.96
CA THR A 102 6.50 -2.38 -8.67
C THR A 102 5.31 -3.25 -8.27
N ASN A 103 4.32 -3.37 -9.14
CA ASN A 103 3.01 -3.91 -8.79
C ASN A 103 2.96 -5.44 -8.91
N ILE A 104 3.73 -6.04 -9.83
CA ILE A 104 3.76 -7.50 -10.04
C ILE A 104 5.00 -8.09 -9.36
N PHE A 105 6.19 -7.73 -9.82
CA PHE A 105 7.44 -8.32 -9.30
C PHE A 105 7.64 -7.98 -7.81
N GLY A 106 7.39 -6.73 -7.41
CA GLY A 106 7.42 -6.33 -6.01
C GLY A 106 6.41 -7.10 -5.14
N THR A 107 5.22 -7.38 -5.66
CA THR A 107 4.23 -8.23 -4.96
C THR A 107 4.72 -9.67 -4.82
N GLN A 108 5.37 -10.23 -5.84
CA GLN A 108 5.99 -11.55 -5.75
C GLN A 108 7.09 -11.61 -4.69
N ASN A 109 7.91 -10.55 -4.57
CA ASN A 109 8.92 -10.46 -3.51
C ASN A 109 8.28 -10.45 -2.12
N VAL A 110 7.18 -9.71 -1.94
CA VAL A 110 6.41 -9.69 -0.68
C VAL A 110 5.87 -11.08 -0.35
N ILE A 111 5.25 -11.76 -1.32
CA ILE A 111 4.73 -13.13 -1.14
C ILE A 111 5.86 -14.08 -0.70
N LYS A 112 6.94 -14.12 -1.48
CA LYS A 112 8.07 -15.02 -1.23
C LYS A 112 8.70 -14.76 0.14
N ALA A 113 8.92 -13.50 0.48
CA ALA A 113 9.52 -13.12 1.76
C ALA A 113 8.60 -13.44 2.95
N ALA A 114 7.29 -13.25 2.81
CA ALA A 114 6.32 -13.54 3.86
C ALA A 114 6.27 -15.03 4.20
N ILE A 115 6.27 -15.91 3.19
CA ILE A 115 6.36 -17.36 3.39
C ILE A 115 7.67 -17.73 4.08
N ALA A 116 8.80 -17.21 3.57
CA ALA A 116 10.12 -17.53 4.09
C ALA A 116 10.31 -17.09 5.55
N GLN A 117 9.72 -15.95 5.93
CA GLN A 117 9.75 -15.42 7.30
C GLN A 117 8.59 -15.91 8.18
N LYS A 118 7.73 -16.82 7.67
CA LYS A 118 6.59 -17.40 8.38
C LYS A 118 5.65 -16.33 8.96
N VAL A 119 5.42 -15.26 8.20
CA VAL A 119 4.45 -14.20 8.55
C VAL A 119 3.07 -14.82 8.69
N LYS A 120 2.25 -14.34 9.64
CA LYS A 120 0.91 -14.92 9.87
C LYS A 120 -0.07 -14.51 8.78
N LYS A 121 -0.15 -13.21 8.47
CA LYS A 121 -1.07 -12.71 7.44
C LYS A 121 -0.48 -11.56 6.62
N VAL A 122 -0.78 -11.57 5.33
CA VAL A 122 -0.47 -10.50 4.38
C VAL A 122 -1.79 -9.98 3.79
N VAL A 123 -2.02 -8.68 3.90
CA VAL A 123 -3.13 -7.99 3.24
C VAL A 123 -2.59 -7.18 2.07
N PHE A 124 -2.98 -7.55 0.86
CA PHE A 124 -2.67 -6.83 -0.36
C PHE A 124 -3.74 -5.80 -0.70
N THR A 125 -3.33 -4.57 -0.96
CA THR A 125 -4.23 -3.49 -1.37
C THR A 125 -4.35 -3.41 -2.90
N SER A 126 -5.50 -3.83 -3.41
CA SER A 126 -5.91 -3.74 -4.82
C SER A 126 -6.86 -2.57 -5.10
N SER A 127 -7.39 -2.50 -6.32
CA SER A 127 -8.24 -1.40 -6.82
C SER A 127 -9.35 -1.93 -7.72
N ASP A 128 -10.49 -1.23 -7.74
CA ASP A 128 -11.61 -1.48 -8.65
C ASP A 128 -11.20 -1.64 -10.12
N LYS A 129 -10.11 -0.99 -10.53
CA LYS A 129 -9.54 -1.05 -11.89
C LYS A 129 -8.96 -2.41 -12.26
N ALA A 130 -8.84 -3.35 -11.32
CA ALA A 130 -8.47 -4.73 -11.62
C ALA A 130 -9.61 -5.50 -12.34
N ILE A 131 -10.84 -4.98 -12.33
CA ILE A 131 -11.99 -5.61 -12.99
C ILE A 131 -12.11 -5.08 -14.42
N SER A 132 -12.09 -5.98 -15.40
CA SER A 132 -12.15 -5.68 -16.84
C SER A 132 -11.26 -4.48 -17.21
N PRO A 133 -9.95 -4.55 -16.90
CA PRO A 133 -9.06 -3.40 -16.96
C PRO A 133 -8.90 -2.87 -18.38
N THR A 134 -8.95 -1.55 -18.53
CA THR A 134 -8.70 -0.83 -19.80
C THR A 134 -7.34 -0.11 -19.82
N ASN A 135 -6.48 -0.38 -18.83
CA ASN A 135 -5.16 0.23 -18.69
C ASN A 135 -4.19 -0.74 -17.99
N ASN A 136 -2.90 -0.51 -18.16
CA ASN A 136 -1.80 -1.28 -17.59
C ASN A 136 -1.80 -1.25 -16.05
N TYR A 137 -2.15 -0.13 -15.40
CA TYR A 137 -2.31 -0.12 -13.94
C TYR A 137 -3.31 -1.17 -13.47
N GLY A 138 -4.51 -1.19 -14.06
CA GLY A 138 -5.54 -2.18 -13.78
C GLY A 138 -5.08 -3.61 -14.08
N ALA A 139 -4.41 -3.82 -15.22
CA ALA A 139 -3.86 -5.11 -15.59
C ALA A 139 -2.82 -5.61 -14.57
N THR A 140 -1.90 -4.76 -14.12
CA THR A 140 -0.91 -5.14 -13.10
C THR A 140 -1.56 -5.46 -11.76
N LYS A 141 -2.65 -4.78 -11.38
CA LYS A 141 -3.41 -5.09 -10.16
C LYS A 141 -4.18 -6.39 -10.27
N LEU A 142 -4.78 -6.68 -11.43
CA LEU A 142 -5.40 -7.98 -11.70
C LEU A 142 -4.37 -9.12 -11.58
N THR A 143 -3.20 -8.97 -12.20
CA THR A 143 -2.11 -9.95 -12.07
C THR A 143 -1.65 -10.10 -10.62
N ALA A 144 -1.50 -9.00 -9.88
CA ALA A 144 -1.13 -9.05 -8.46
C ALA A 144 -2.19 -9.75 -7.59
N GLU A 145 -3.49 -9.55 -7.85
CA GLU A 145 -4.55 -10.33 -7.20
C GLU A 145 -4.43 -11.83 -7.50
N ARG A 146 -4.11 -12.20 -8.75
CA ARG A 146 -3.86 -13.60 -9.12
C ARG A 146 -2.64 -14.19 -8.43
N LEU A 147 -1.56 -13.43 -8.27
CA LEU A 147 -0.40 -13.85 -7.49
C LEU A 147 -0.78 -14.14 -6.03
N ILE A 148 -1.57 -13.25 -5.41
CA ILE A 148 -2.05 -13.41 -4.03
C ILE A 148 -2.93 -14.67 -3.89
N THR A 149 -3.89 -14.88 -4.79
CA THR A 149 -4.73 -16.10 -4.78
C THR A 149 -3.91 -17.36 -5.02
N SER A 150 -2.96 -17.33 -5.97
CA SER A 150 -2.10 -18.47 -6.26
C SER A 150 -1.21 -18.79 -5.05
N ALA A 151 -0.67 -17.78 -4.39
CA ALA A 151 0.14 -17.95 -3.19
C ALA A 151 -0.66 -18.65 -2.08
N GLU A 152 -1.90 -18.23 -1.84
CA GLU A 152 -2.79 -18.88 -0.87
C GLU A 152 -3.09 -20.34 -1.25
N TYR A 153 -3.39 -20.61 -2.52
CA TYR A 153 -3.71 -21.95 -2.99
C TYR A 153 -2.52 -22.92 -2.92
N SER A 154 -1.32 -22.47 -3.31
CA SER A 154 -0.13 -23.31 -3.43
C SER A 154 0.84 -23.17 -2.25
N LYS A 155 0.40 -22.64 -1.11
CA LYS A 155 1.29 -22.39 0.05
C LYS A 155 1.85 -23.65 0.72
N GLY A 156 1.35 -24.83 0.35
CA GLY A 156 1.78 -26.10 0.90
C GLY A 156 1.57 -26.15 2.42
N SER A 157 2.62 -26.40 3.18
CA SER A 157 2.60 -26.43 4.65
C SER A 157 2.81 -25.06 5.31
N SER A 158 2.81 -23.97 4.55
CA SER A 158 2.95 -22.62 5.13
C SER A 158 1.64 -22.18 5.80
N GLU A 159 1.77 -21.68 7.02
CA GLU A 159 0.67 -21.08 7.79
C GLU A 159 0.36 -19.63 7.39
N THR A 160 1.16 -19.04 6.49
CA THR A 160 0.94 -17.67 6.03
C THR A 160 -0.40 -17.58 5.27
N THR A 161 -1.23 -16.61 5.64
CA THR A 161 -2.49 -16.32 4.94
C THR A 161 -2.32 -15.12 4.03
N PHE A 162 -2.81 -15.21 2.79
CA PHE A 162 -2.80 -14.11 1.83
C PHE A 162 -4.22 -13.66 1.48
N THR A 163 -4.49 -12.38 1.66
CA THR A 163 -5.80 -11.77 1.38
C THR A 163 -5.64 -10.54 0.50
N SER A 164 -6.60 -10.30 -0.40
CA SER A 164 -6.72 -9.04 -1.14
C SER A 164 -7.89 -8.21 -0.62
N VAL A 165 -7.69 -6.91 -0.47
CA VAL A 165 -8.76 -5.91 -0.30
C VAL A 165 -8.80 -5.04 -1.54
N ARG A 166 -9.98 -4.55 -1.95
CA ARG A 166 -10.12 -3.78 -3.20
C ARG A 166 -10.80 -2.44 -2.94
N PHE A 167 -10.17 -1.35 -3.36
CA PHE A 167 -10.67 0.01 -3.13
C PHE A 167 -11.23 0.66 -4.38
N GLY A 168 -12.19 1.55 -4.18
CA GLY A 168 -12.49 2.63 -5.13
C GLY A 168 -11.51 3.79 -4.99
N ASN A 169 -11.88 4.96 -5.51
CA ASN A 169 -11.09 6.17 -5.34
C ASN A 169 -11.15 6.65 -3.88
N VAL A 170 -10.02 6.64 -3.18
CA VAL A 170 -9.93 7.20 -1.82
C VAL A 170 -9.87 8.73 -1.88
N MET A 171 -10.90 9.38 -1.34
CA MET A 171 -11.07 10.84 -1.34
C MET A 171 -9.88 11.53 -0.64
N GLY A 172 -9.38 12.62 -1.25
CA GLY A 172 -8.29 13.41 -0.69
C GLY A 172 -6.91 12.72 -0.69
N SER A 173 -6.78 11.53 -1.28
CA SER A 173 -5.48 10.84 -1.31
C SER A 173 -4.45 11.58 -2.16
N ARG A 174 -3.16 11.41 -1.84
CA ARG A 174 -2.05 12.11 -2.52
C ARG A 174 -2.13 11.95 -4.04
N GLY A 175 -2.12 13.06 -4.78
CA GLY A 175 -2.21 13.07 -6.24
C GLY A 175 -3.58 12.69 -6.81
N SER A 176 -4.65 12.74 -6.01
CA SER A 176 -6.02 12.56 -6.50
C SER A 176 -6.62 13.88 -7.01
N VAL A 177 -7.82 13.79 -7.59
CA VAL A 177 -8.49 14.93 -8.24
C VAL A 177 -8.92 16.03 -7.25
N ILE A 178 -9.34 15.67 -6.03
CA ILE A 178 -9.84 16.66 -5.05
C ILE A 178 -8.74 17.67 -4.67
N PRO A 179 -7.54 17.24 -4.21
CA PRO A 179 -6.44 18.18 -3.93
C PRO A 179 -5.94 18.91 -5.18
N LEU A 180 -6.00 18.27 -6.35
CA LEU A 180 -5.60 18.91 -7.60
C LEU A 180 -6.52 20.10 -7.93
N PHE A 181 -7.83 19.90 -7.89
CA PHE A 181 -8.80 20.96 -8.17
C PHE A 181 -8.73 22.07 -7.13
N GLU A 182 -8.58 21.72 -5.85
CA GLU A 182 -8.38 22.71 -4.78
C GLU A 182 -7.15 23.59 -5.04
N ASN A 183 -6.02 22.99 -5.42
CA ASN A 183 -4.80 23.74 -5.73
C ASN A 183 -4.95 24.58 -7.00
N GLN A 184 -5.58 24.05 -8.06
CA GLN A 184 -5.85 24.83 -9.28
C GLN A 184 -6.69 26.06 -8.98
N ILE A 185 -7.71 25.95 -8.12
CA ILE A 185 -8.52 27.08 -7.67
C ILE A 185 -7.68 28.07 -6.86
N LYS A 186 -6.92 27.59 -5.88
CA LYS A 186 -6.05 28.42 -5.03
C LYS A 186 -4.98 29.18 -5.81
N GLU A 187 -4.44 28.58 -6.85
CA GLU A 187 -3.43 29.16 -7.74
C GLU A 187 -4.04 30.00 -8.88
N ASN A 188 -5.36 30.24 -8.86
CA ASN A 188 -6.12 30.96 -9.90
C ASN A 188 -5.95 30.37 -11.31
N GLN A 189 -5.76 29.06 -11.40
CA GLN A 189 -5.68 28.30 -12.65
C GLN A 189 -7.07 27.77 -13.05
N LYS A 190 -7.21 27.40 -14.32
CA LYS A 190 -8.42 26.73 -14.80
C LYS A 190 -8.46 25.27 -14.32
N ILE A 191 -9.61 24.86 -13.81
CA ILE A 191 -9.84 23.47 -13.41
C ILE A 191 -9.76 22.57 -14.66
N THR A 192 -8.91 21.54 -14.59
CA THR A 192 -8.73 20.60 -15.70
C THR A 192 -9.69 19.43 -15.57
N VAL A 193 -10.79 19.45 -16.31
CA VAL A 193 -11.76 18.36 -16.37
C VAL A 193 -11.44 17.44 -17.54
N THR A 194 -11.38 16.12 -17.29
CA THR A 194 -11.17 15.13 -18.36
C THR A 194 -12.45 14.89 -19.17
N ASP A 195 -13.53 14.48 -18.49
CA ASP A 195 -14.85 14.23 -19.06
C ASP A 195 -15.89 14.29 -17.92
N LEU A 196 -16.91 15.14 -18.05
CA LEU A 196 -17.94 15.37 -17.05
C LEU A 196 -18.90 14.19 -16.86
N SER A 197 -18.97 13.28 -17.83
CA SER A 197 -19.84 12.09 -17.77
C SER A 197 -19.23 10.95 -16.95
N MET A 198 -17.93 11.04 -16.61
CA MET A 198 -17.23 9.99 -15.86
C MET A 198 -17.78 9.83 -14.44
N SER A 199 -18.24 8.62 -14.12
CA SER A 199 -18.62 8.22 -12.75
C SER A 199 -17.51 7.44 -12.05
N ARG A 200 -17.43 7.54 -10.72
CA ARG A 200 -16.42 6.84 -9.90
C ARG A 200 -17.03 6.35 -8.59
N PHE A 201 -16.71 5.12 -8.19
CA PHE A 201 -16.89 4.71 -6.80
C PHE A 201 -15.84 5.41 -5.94
N MET A 202 -16.29 6.09 -4.89
CA MET A 202 -15.43 6.82 -3.98
C MET A 202 -15.64 6.33 -2.55
N MET A 203 -14.58 6.41 -1.75
CA MET A 203 -14.61 6.02 -0.34
C MET A 203 -13.76 6.98 0.50
N THR A 204 -14.10 7.11 1.78
CA THR A 204 -13.31 7.91 2.73
C THR A 204 -12.01 7.19 3.07
N LEU A 205 -11.03 7.94 3.57
CA LEU A 205 -9.79 7.36 4.08
C LEU A 205 -10.07 6.36 5.21
N ASN A 206 -10.99 6.69 6.13
CA ASN A 206 -11.35 5.79 7.23
C ASN A 206 -12.00 4.49 6.74
N GLN A 207 -12.89 4.55 5.75
CA GLN A 207 -13.47 3.35 5.14
C GLN A 207 -12.40 2.44 4.53
N ALA A 208 -11.41 3.03 3.84
CA ALA A 208 -10.33 2.25 3.24
C ALA A 208 -9.43 1.62 4.31
N THR A 209 -9.12 2.37 5.37
CA THR A 209 -8.31 1.88 6.50
C THR A 209 -9.01 0.77 7.26
N MET A 210 -10.31 0.89 7.55
CA MET A 210 -11.05 -0.14 8.29
C MET A 210 -11.37 -1.39 7.46
N LEU A 211 -11.37 -1.27 6.13
CA LEU A 211 -11.50 -2.42 5.23
C LEU A 211 -10.21 -3.25 5.16
N THR A 212 -9.06 -2.65 5.48
CA THR A 212 -7.74 -3.30 5.41
C THR A 212 -7.43 -4.06 6.70
#